data_AF-A0A024TYP5-F1
#
_entry.id   AF-A0A024TYP5-F1
#
_cell.length_a   1.000
_cell.length_b   1.000
_cell.length_c   1.000
_cell.angle_alpha   90.00
_cell.angle_beta   90.00
_cell.angle_gamma   90.00
#
_symmetry.space_group_name_H-M   'P 1'
#
loop_
_entity.id
_entity.type
_entity.pdbx_description
1 polymer ?
#
loop_
_entity_poly.entity_id
_entity_poly.type
_entity_poly.pdbx_seq_one_letter_code
_entity_poly.pdbx_strand_id
1 'polypeptide(L)'
;MTSGSSGGLGITAEEYPACIQDLLFQMDNHTNAFSVTSAAYDLKKVIEDTQAGNAQVFVYALSYGTYLVERLMQLESPAIAGYVVDSVVSQSAPDFAHMATFSNWDKDVAIVGDRFLALCGTDAFCSAKFNHANVSQVTWGLYASLDNAAAGGRGTNTCADMVDDLGVGAPSDSLRSLLGTMLQSPTFRELIPPLVYRLVRCHAKDVEVVQTFLDKYVREEGRWSVRGPGEDSTLYYSELLYGLIVYSEMWQHPTPSYQALFDSFRQGIMGGDTYALVQSYCTFTGSVDAACAEFNLPPSAPFRYEPDIFWNVTATVPAHASALLMAGGLDPQTEIRYARAQYADMKGHRRLIEFPQAAHCTTFSTHRTTGGNTCGVKVLASYVLSSGVLDAVDTSCLDEIIPVRFDSVGGNGYAAAYFGTADAFDGETSHYTYVQQAAKKGLHGTIPQSTEWVVAVGFLSAAVVMAVAVAVRSSVHLRRLRIKCEAETRSTDPAVFMPGIAHDLTDDEDRTPGTPPDPVVV
;
A
#
# COMPACT_ATOMS: atom_id res chain seq x y z
N MET A 1 -3.53 -22.32 0.25
CA MET A 1 -3.22 -22.08 1.67
C MET A 1 -4.38 -22.58 2.51
N THR A 2 -4.16 -23.09 3.72
CA THR A 2 -5.24 -23.56 4.60
C THR A 2 -5.13 -22.83 5.92
N SER A 3 -6.25 -22.52 6.56
CA SER A 3 -6.31 -21.86 7.88
C SER A 3 -5.61 -22.64 9.02
N GLY A 4 -5.12 -23.86 8.73
CA GLY A 4 -4.31 -24.67 9.66
C GLY A 4 -2.78 -24.50 9.55
N SER A 5 -2.25 -23.67 8.65
CA SER A 5 -0.80 -23.38 8.61
C SER A 5 -0.39 -22.40 9.71
N SER A 6 0.91 -22.29 10.01
CA SER A 6 1.43 -21.36 11.01
C SER A 6 1.14 -19.90 10.68
N GLY A 7 1.12 -19.54 9.38
CA GLY A 7 0.72 -18.21 8.90
C GLY A 7 -0.79 -18.00 8.77
N GLY A 8 -1.59 -19.07 8.92
CA GLY A 8 -3.03 -19.06 8.69
C GLY A 8 -3.36 -18.72 7.23
N LEU A 9 -3.80 -17.49 6.98
CA LEU A 9 -4.14 -17.00 5.63
C LEU A 9 -3.02 -16.19 4.97
N GLY A 10 -1.96 -15.84 5.70
CA GLY A 10 -0.73 -15.28 5.15
C GLY A 10 0.36 -16.37 5.05
N ILE A 11 1.45 -16.05 4.35
CA ILE A 11 2.64 -16.90 4.26
C ILE A 11 3.71 -16.33 5.19
N THR A 12 4.23 -17.13 6.11
CA THR A 12 5.35 -16.68 6.96
C THR A 12 6.70 -16.80 6.26
N ALA A 13 7.71 -16.10 6.80
CA ALA A 13 9.11 -16.20 6.36
C ALA A 13 9.60 -17.66 6.28
N GLU A 14 9.13 -18.51 7.19
CA GLU A 14 9.46 -19.92 7.31
C GLU A 14 8.68 -20.82 6.34
N GLU A 15 7.49 -20.37 5.88
CA GLU A 15 6.65 -21.10 4.94
C GLU A 15 7.04 -20.84 3.48
N TYR A 16 7.58 -19.65 3.15
CA TYR A 16 7.92 -19.30 1.76
C TYR A 16 8.87 -20.29 1.07
N PRO A 17 9.97 -20.79 1.69
CA PRO A 17 10.89 -21.67 0.96
C PRO A 17 10.20 -22.91 0.37
N ALA A 18 9.30 -23.53 1.14
CA ALA A 18 8.55 -24.70 0.68
C ALA A 18 7.52 -24.31 -0.39
N CYS A 19 6.80 -23.20 -0.21
CA CYS A 19 5.85 -22.70 -1.21
C CYS A 19 6.53 -22.33 -2.54
N ILE A 20 7.68 -21.66 -2.48
CA ILE A 20 8.48 -21.29 -3.63
C ILE A 20 8.99 -22.54 -4.34
N GLN A 21 9.50 -23.52 -3.59
CA GLN A 21 10.00 -24.77 -4.18
C GLN A 21 8.89 -25.53 -4.93
N ASP A 22 7.68 -25.61 -4.37
CA ASP A 22 6.53 -26.21 -5.05
C ASP A 22 6.14 -25.42 -6.30
N LEU A 23 6.02 -24.08 -6.22
CA LEU A 23 5.72 -23.27 -7.40
C LEU A 23 6.75 -23.44 -8.51
N LEU A 24 8.03 -23.38 -8.16
CA LEU A 24 9.13 -23.59 -9.11
C LEU A 24 9.05 -24.96 -9.79
N PHE A 25 8.65 -26.00 -9.04
CA PHE A 25 8.37 -27.31 -9.62
C PHE A 25 7.17 -27.28 -10.57
N GLN A 26 6.04 -26.68 -10.18
CA GLN A 26 4.82 -26.60 -11.00
C GLN A 26 5.01 -25.81 -12.30
N MET A 27 5.90 -24.81 -12.31
CA MET A 27 6.19 -23.99 -13.49
C MET A 27 7.45 -24.41 -14.25
N ASP A 28 8.01 -25.59 -13.94
CA ASP A 28 9.26 -26.08 -14.53
C ASP A 28 10.41 -25.05 -14.46
N ASN A 29 10.48 -24.28 -13.37
CA ASN A 29 11.39 -23.14 -13.14
C ASN A 29 11.28 -21.96 -14.12
N HIS A 30 10.22 -21.86 -14.92
CA HIS A 30 10.02 -20.75 -15.88
C HIS A 30 9.39 -19.53 -15.21
N THR A 31 10.07 -18.93 -14.22
CA THR A 31 9.61 -17.71 -13.55
C THR A 31 9.36 -16.56 -14.53
N ASN A 32 10.11 -16.50 -15.63
CA ASN A 32 9.94 -15.50 -16.70
C ASN A 32 8.62 -15.64 -17.47
N ALA A 33 7.94 -16.79 -17.42
CA ALA A 33 6.59 -16.95 -17.98
C ALA A 33 5.55 -16.04 -17.30
N PHE A 34 5.84 -15.59 -16.08
CA PHE A 34 5.00 -14.68 -15.29
C PHE A 34 5.58 -13.25 -15.23
N SER A 35 6.51 -12.91 -16.13
CA SER A 35 7.08 -11.57 -16.23
C SER A 35 6.11 -10.55 -16.81
N VAL A 36 6.43 -9.26 -16.63
CA VAL A 36 5.66 -8.15 -17.22
C VAL A 36 5.66 -8.26 -18.75
N THR A 37 6.77 -8.69 -19.36
CA THR A 37 6.86 -8.91 -20.80
C THR A 37 5.95 -10.05 -21.27
N SER A 38 5.94 -11.18 -20.56
CA SER A 38 5.07 -12.31 -20.91
C SER A 38 3.60 -11.91 -20.83
N ALA A 39 3.20 -11.21 -19.76
CA ALA A 39 1.84 -10.66 -19.64
C ALA A 39 1.51 -9.65 -20.76
N ALA A 40 2.46 -8.82 -21.19
CA ALA A 40 2.28 -7.91 -22.30
C ALA A 40 2.11 -8.65 -23.64
N TYR A 41 2.86 -9.74 -23.86
CA TYR A 41 2.68 -10.62 -25.02
C TYR A 41 1.30 -11.29 -25.02
N ASP A 42 0.82 -11.76 -23.88
CA ASP A 42 -0.52 -12.35 -23.75
C ASP A 42 -1.60 -11.33 -24.14
N LEU A 43 -1.52 -10.09 -23.61
CA LEU A 43 -2.43 -9.01 -23.99
C LEU A 43 -2.37 -8.72 -25.49
N LYS A 44 -1.16 -8.59 -26.06
CA LYS A 44 -0.96 -8.38 -27.50
C LYS A 44 -1.65 -9.48 -28.30
N LYS A 45 -1.42 -10.75 -27.93
CA LYS A 45 -1.93 -11.90 -28.65
C LYS A 45 -3.46 -11.97 -28.62
N VAL A 46 -4.06 -11.76 -27.44
CA VAL A 46 -5.51 -11.71 -27.29
C VAL A 46 -6.11 -10.58 -28.15
N ILE A 47 -5.51 -9.38 -28.14
CA ILE A 47 -5.99 -8.26 -28.96
C ILE A 47 -5.92 -8.62 -30.45
N GLU A 48 -4.78 -9.10 -30.92
CA GLU A 48 -4.58 -9.40 -32.35
C GLU A 48 -5.45 -10.56 -32.84
N ASP A 49 -5.74 -11.55 -32.00
CA ASP A 49 -6.53 -12.73 -32.37
C ASP A 49 -8.05 -12.50 -32.27
N THR A 50 -8.51 -11.55 -31.43
CA THR A 50 -9.96 -11.36 -31.18
C THR A 50 -10.57 -10.18 -31.91
N GLN A 51 -9.77 -9.21 -32.34
CA GLN A 51 -10.29 -7.98 -32.93
C GLN A 51 -10.52 -8.14 -34.43
N ALA A 52 -11.70 -7.71 -34.89
CA ALA A 52 -12.00 -7.68 -36.32
C ALA A 52 -11.07 -6.66 -37.02
N GLY A 53 -10.68 -6.93 -38.27
CA GLY A 53 -9.64 -6.17 -38.99
C GLY A 53 -9.92 -4.67 -39.23
N ASN A 54 -11.05 -4.14 -38.79
CA ASN A 54 -11.40 -2.72 -38.86
C ASN A 54 -11.71 -2.06 -37.49
N ALA A 55 -11.56 -2.77 -36.37
CA ALA A 55 -11.80 -2.21 -35.04
C ALA A 55 -10.64 -1.32 -34.60
N GLN A 56 -10.95 -0.14 -34.02
CA GLN A 56 -9.95 0.67 -33.33
C GLN A 56 -9.84 0.20 -31.88
N VAL A 57 -8.68 -0.34 -31.51
CA VAL A 57 -8.45 -0.83 -30.15
C VAL A 57 -7.77 0.25 -29.32
N PHE A 58 -8.35 0.54 -28.15
CA PHE A 58 -7.76 1.41 -27.15
C PHE A 58 -7.49 0.61 -25.88
N VAL A 59 -6.26 0.69 -25.36
CA VAL A 59 -5.88 -0.01 -24.13
C VAL A 59 -5.80 1.00 -22.99
N TYR A 60 -6.66 0.83 -21.99
CA TYR A 60 -6.64 1.63 -20.77
C TYR A 60 -5.98 0.86 -19.63
N ALA A 61 -5.10 1.53 -18.90
CA ALA A 61 -4.36 1.01 -17.78
C ALA A 61 -4.31 1.99 -16.61
N LEU A 62 -4.25 1.42 -15.41
CA LEU A 62 -4.13 2.15 -14.15
C LEU A 62 -3.01 1.56 -13.28
N SER A 63 -2.29 2.39 -12.54
CA SER A 63 -1.26 1.95 -11.57
C SER A 63 -0.22 1.00 -12.20
N TYR A 64 0.07 -0.17 -11.60
CA TYR A 64 0.92 -1.22 -12.20
C TYR A 64 0.53 -1.56 -13.66
N GLY A 65 -0.77 -1.50 -13.99
CA GLY A 65 -1.24 -1.71 -15.36
C GLY A 65 -0.60 -0.72 -16.35
N THR A 66 -0.20 0.48 -15.92
CA THR A 66 0.53 1.43 -16.78
C THR A 66 1.88 0.88 -17.18
N TYR A 67 2.66 0.35 -16.24
CA TYR A 67 3.94 -0.30 -16.53
C TYR A 67 3.78 -1.49 -17.51
N LEU A 68 2.72 -2.28 -17.34
CA LEU A 68 2.37 -3.39 -18.24
C LEU A 68 1.97 -2.90 -19.65
N VAL A 69 1.13 -1.86 -19.75
CA VAL A 69 0.66 -1.33 -21.04
C VAL A 69 1.77 -0.56 -21.75
N GLU A 70 2.66 0.09 -21.03
CA GLU A 70 3.87 0.66 -21.59
C GLU A 70 4.81 -0.45 -22.11
N ARG A 71 4.89 -1.61 -21.43
CA ARG A 71 5.61 -2.80 -21.96
C ARG A 71 4.94 -3.32 -23.23
N LEU A 72 3.61 -3.39 -23.26
CA LEU A 72 2.84 -3.72 -24.48
C LEU A 72 3.12 -2.74 -25.62
N MET A 73 3.31 -1.46 -25.32
CA MET A 73 3.68 -0.45 -26.30
C MET A 73 5.06 -0.75 -26.94
N GLN A 74 6.04 -1.20 -26.15
CA GLN A 74 7.35 -1.61 -26.65
C GLN A 74 7.29 -2.85 -27.56
N LEU A 75 6.29 -3.72 -27.36
CA LEU A 75 6.07 -4.89 -28.21
C LEU A 75 5.44 -4.57 -29.56
N GLU A 76 4.94 -3.34 -29.75
CA GLU A 76 4.29 -2.82 -30.96
C GLU A 76 3.18 -3.72 -31.52
N SER A 77 1.92 -3.31 -31.39
CA SER A 77 0.80 -4.00 -32.06
C SER A 77 0.17 -3.12 -33.13
N PRO A 78 0.01 -3.60 -34.38
CA PRO A 78 -0.72 -2.86 -35.41
C PRO A 78 -2.21 -2.73 -35.13
N ALA A 79 -2.77 -3.55 -34.23
CA ALA A 79 -4.18 -3.52 -33.88
C ALA A 79 -4.53 -2.37 -32.89
N ILE A 80 -3.54 -1.86 -32.16
CA ILE A 80 -3.76 -0.84 -31.11
C ILE A 80 -3.63 0.56 -31.70
N ALA A 81 -4.72 1.33 -31.64
CA ALA A 81 -4.80 2.70 -32.12
C ALA A 81 -4.48 3.74 -31.02
N GLY A 82 -4.62 3.37 -29.75
CA GLY A 82 -4.29 4.28 -28.66
C GLY A 82 -4.08 3.62 -27.31
N TYR A 83 -3.23 4.25 -26.51
CA TYR A 83 -2.90 3.85 -25.14
C TYR A 83 -3.37 4.93 -24.17
N VAL A 84 -3.93 4.54 -23.03
CA VAL A 84 -4.27 5.44 -21.94
C VAL A 84 -3.65 4.90 -20.66
N VAL A 85 -2.74 5.66 -20.05
CA VAL A 85 -2.06 5.28 -18.80
C VAL A 85 -2.35 6.29 -17.72
N ASP A 86 -3.05 5.86 -16.67
CA ASP A 86 -3.55 6.67 -15.58
C ASP A 86 -2.86 6.31 -14.26
N SER A 87 -2.29 7.29 -13.58
CA SER A 87 -1.41 7.07 -12.42
C SER A 87 -0.18 6.25 -12.82
N VAL A 88 0.71 6.94 -13.53
CA VAL A 88 1.82 6.36 -14.30
C VAL A 88 2.96 5.86 -13.42
N VAL A 89 3.34 4.60 -13.63
CA VAL A 89 4.61 4.02 -13.21
C VAL A 89 5.61 4.17 -14.35
N SER A 90 6.61 5.05 -14.23
CA SER A 90 7.59 5.29 -15.29
C SER A 90 8.45 4.06 -15.57
N GLN A 91 8.70 3.76 -16.85
CA GLN A 91 9.46 2.60 -17.29
C GLN A 91 10.96 2.67 -17.04
N SER A 92 11.52 3.87 -17.06
CA SER A 92 12.96 4.06 -16.92
C SER A 92 13.31 5.22 -16.01
N ALA A 93 14.52 5.15 -15.47
CA ALA A 93 15.13 6.20 -14.70
C ALA A 93 16.65 6.16 -14.85
N PRO A 94 17.36 7.28 -14.61
CA PRO A 94 18.82 7.29 -14.66
C PRO A 94 19.47 6.41 -13.58
N ASP A 95 18.78 6.20 -12.45
CA ASP A 95 19.21 5.38 -11.33
C ASP A 95 18.02 4.94 -10.46
N PHE A 96 18.26 4.06 -9.50
CA PHE A 96 17.23 3.59 -8.58
C PHE A 96 16.66 4.68 -7.66
N ALA A 97 17.35 5.80 -7.41
CA ALA A 97 16.81 6.87 -6.57
C ALA A 97 15.70 7.66 -7.27
N HIS A 98 15.69 7.64 -8.61
CA HIS A 98 14.69 8.29 -9.45
C HIS A 98 13.68 7.32 -10.07
N MET A 99 13.83 6.01 -9.85
CA MET A 99 12.94 4.99 -10.39
C MET A 99 11.66 4.84 -9.56
N ALA A 100 10.57 4.44 -10.21
CA ALA A 100 9.29 4.11 -9.57
C ALA A 100 9.34 2.73 -8.88
N THR A 101 10.30 2.54 -7.98
CA THR A 101 10.48 1.32 -7.20
C THR A 101 9.76 1.39 -5.86
N PHE A 102 9.35 0.24 -5.35
CA PHE A 102 8.77 0.16 -4.02
C PHE A 102 9.76 0.60 -2.93
N SER A 103 11.07 0.44 -3.13
CA SER A 103 12.10 0.94 -2.21
C SER A 103 12.13 2.47 -2.04
N ASN A 104 11.46 3.23 -2.93
CA ASN A 104 11.30 4.69 -2.81
C ASN A 104 9.93 5.11 -2.28
N TRP A 105 9.01 4.17 -2.05
CA TRP A 105 7.62 4.46 -1.73
C TRP A 105 7.44 5.35 -0.50
N ASP A 106 8.19 5.12 0.59
CA ASP A 106 8.18 6.00 1.76
C ASP A 106 8.55 7.46 1.43
N LYS A 107 9.48 7.68 0.49
CA LYS A 107 9.84 9.03 0.03
C LYS A 107 8.70 9.67 -0.74
N ASP A 108 8.00 8.89 -1.55
CA ASP A 108 6.88 9.37 -2.38
C ASP A 108 5.68 9.75 -1.51
N VAL A 109 5.33 8.89 -0.55
CA VAL A 109 4.32 9.17 0.47
C VAL A 109 4.68 10.43 1.25
N ALA A 110 5.94 10.60 1.65
CA ALA A 110 6.40 11.78 2.38
C ALA A 110 6.23 13.07 1.56
N ILE A 111 6.66 13.08 0.29
CA ILE A 111 6.52 14.24 -0.61
C ILE A 111 5.06 14.64 -0.76
N VAL A 112 4.17 13.67 -0.96
CA VAL A 112 2.74 13.94 -1.13
C VAL A 112 2.09 14.34 0.19
N GLY A 113 2.52 13.76 1.31
CA GLY A 113 2.08 14.14 2.66
C GLY A 113 2.38 15.60 2.95
N ASP A 114 3.59 16.07 2.62
CA ASP A 114 3.97 17.47 2.77
C ASP A 114 3.11 18.40 1.89
N ARG A 115 2.88 18.03 0.62
CA ARG A 115 1.98 18.79 -0.27
C ARG A 115 0.56 18.86 0.27
N PHE A 116 0.04 17.75 0.80
CA PHE A 116 -1.30 17.68 1.36
C PHE A 116 -1.46 18.58 2.59
N LEU A 117 -0.49 18.56 3.52
CA LEU A 117 -0.53 19.45 4.69
C LEU A 117 -0.31 20.92 4.31
N ALA A 118 0.48 21.20 3.26
CA ALA A 118 0.61 22.54 2.71
C ALA A 118 -0.73 23.07 2.16
N LEU A 119 -1.54 22.21 1.51
CA LEU A 119 -2.89 22.58 1.08
C LEU A 119 -3.78 22.99 2.26
N CYS A 120 -3.76 22.24 3.37
CA CYS A 120 -4.45 22.65 4.60
C CYS A 120 -3.93 24.01 5.11
N GLY A 121 -2.61 24.26 5.04
CA GLY A 121 -2.03 25.54 5.41
C GLY A 121 -2.51 26.73 4.56
N THR A 122 -2.85 26.48 3.29
CA THR A 122 -3.39 27.51 2.38
C THR A 122 -4.91 27.66 2.44
N ASP A 123 -5.62 26.62 2.90
CA ASP A 123 -7.07 26.66 3.06
C ASP A 123 -7.47 27.53 4.27
N ALA A 124 -8.43 28.43 4.08
CA ALA A 124 -8.81 29.40 5.11
C ALA A 124 -9.44 28.73 6.34
N PHE A 125 -10.24 27.67 6.15
CA PHE A 125 -10.87 26.95 7.26
C PHE A 125 -9.84 26.12 8.02
N CYS A 126 -9.06 25.30 7.30
CA CYS A 126 -8.09 24.39 7.89
C CYS A 126 -6.97 25.16 8.60
N SER A 127 -6.38 26.17 7.96
CA SER A 127 -5.33 26.98 8.58
C SER A 127 -5.82 27.70 9.84
N ALA A 128 -7.07 28.18 9.87
CA ALA A 128 -7.65 28.80 11.07
C ALA A 128 -7.75 27.83 12.25
N LYS A 129 -8.04 26.54 12.01
CA LYS A 129 -8.03 25.51 13.07
C LYS A 129 -6.66 25.36 13.73
N PHE A 130 -5.58 25.56 12.97
CA PHE A 130 -4.21 25.53 13.48
C PHE A 130 -3.67 26.91 13.89
N ASN A 131 -4.54 27.92 14.10
CA ASN A 131 -4.13 29.30 14.38
C ASN A 131 -3.12 29.85 13.35
N HIS A 132 -3.28 29.46 12.09
CA HIS A 132 -2.38 29.76 10.97
C HIS A 132 -0.93 29.29 11.16
N ALA A 133 -0.69 28.35 12.08
CA ALA A 133 0.61 27.68 12.20
C ALA A 133 0.88 26.77 10.99
N ASN A 134 2.15 26.50 10.73
CA ASN A 134 2.54 25.52 9.72
C ASN A 134 2.12 24.12 10.17
N VAL A 135 1.17 23.52 9.47
CA VAL A 135 0.55 22.24 9.84
C VAL A 135 1.58 21.10 9.84
N SER A 136 2.55 21.09 8.92
CA SER A 136 3.64 20.10 8.93
C SER A 136 4.50 20.22 10.20
N GLN A 137 4.82 21.44 10.64
CA GLN A 137 5.56 21.65 11.89
C GLN A 137 4.74 21.22 13.12
N VAL A 138 3.43 21.47 13.12
CA VAL A 138 2.53 20.98 14.16
C VAL A 138 2.53 19.45 14.23
N THR A 139 2.46 18.78 13.08
CA THR A 139 2.49 17.30 13.01
C THR A 139 3.85 16.73 13.48
N TRP A 140 4.98 17.35 13.11
CA TRP A 140 6.28 16.96 13.66
C TRP A 140 6.37 17.16 15.19
N GLY A 141 5.83 18.26 15.69
CA GLY A 141 5.73 18.53 17.13
C GLY A 141 4.86 17.50 17.85
N LEU A 142 3.75 17.08 17.22
CA LEU A 142 2.89 16.01 17.72
C LEU A 142 3.66 14.70 17.88
N TYR A 143 4.41 14.27 16.85
CA TYR A 143 5.24 13.06 16.94
C TYR A 143 6.19 13.08 18.13
N ALA A 144 6.95 14.16 18.29
CA ALA A 144 7.86 14.31 19.43
C ALA A 144 7.13 14.29 20.77
N SER A 145 5.95 14.94 20.86
CA SER A 145 5.13 14.96 22.07
C SER A 145 4.62 13.56 22.45
N LEU A 146 4.14 12.78 21.48
CA LEU A 146 3.63 11.43 21.73
C LEU A 146 4.74 10.49 22.20
N ASP A 147 5.90 10.52 21.53
CA ASP A 147 7.05 9.68 21.89
C ASP A 147 7.59 10.02 23.28
N ASN A 148 7.72 11.31 23.61
CA ASN A 148 8.16 11.75 24.93
C ASN A 148 7.18 11.33 26.03
N ALA A 149 5.87 11.39 25.77
CA ALA A 149 4.85 10.96 26.72
C ALA A 149 4.88 9.45 26.94
N ALA A 150 5.04 8.65 25.88
CA ALA A 150 5.17 7.20 26.00
C ALA A 150 6.45 6.79 26.74
N ALA A 151 7.57 7.50 26.50
CA ALA A 151 8.82 7.29 27.25
C ALA A 151 8.69 7.62 28.74
N GLY A 152 7.79 8.53 29.12
CA GLY A 152 7.44 8.85 30.51
C GLY A 152 6.63 7.77 31.22
N GLY A 153 6.16 6.75 30.49
CA GLY A 153 5.34 5.66 30.99
C GLY A 153 3.84 5.87 30.76
N ARG A 154 3.11 4.75 30.74
CA ARG A 154 1.68 4.70 30.46
C ARG A 154 0.88 5.52 31.46
N GLY A 155 -0.17 6.20 30.99
CA GLY A 155 -1.03 7.07 31.81
C GLY A 155 -0.56 8.53 31.90
N THR A 156 0.58 8.87 31.29
CA THR A 156 1.07 10.27 31.22
C THR A 156 0.25 11.10 30.23
N ASN A 157 -0.16 10.51 29.12
CA ASN A 157 -1.02 11.13 28.11
C ASN A 157 -1.88 10.07 27.44
N THR A 158 -3.20 10.17 27.59
CA THR A 158 -4.13 9.15 27.08
C THR A 158 -4.08 9.01 25.56
N CYS A 159 -3.90 10.10 24.80
CA CYS A 159 -3.77 10.00 23.35
C CYS A 159 -2.47 9.32 22.94
N ALA A 160 -1.37 9.55 23.66
CA ALA A 160 -0.12 8.83 23.45
C ALA A 160 -0.30 7.33 23.71
N ASP A 161 -0.95 6.95 24.82
CA ASP A 161 -1.26 5.55 25.12
C ASP A 161 -2.11 4.89 24.01
N MET A 162 -3.12 5.60 23.52
CA MET A 162 -3.99 5.09 22.44
C MET A 162 -3.25 4.88 21.12
N VAL A 163 -2.30 5.77 20.80
CA VAL A 163 -1.46 5.65 19.59
C VAL A 163 -0.38 4.59 19.79
N ASP A 164 0.16 4.43 20.99
CA ASP A 164 1.12 3.36 21.35
C ASP A 164 0.47 1.97 21.18
N ASP A 165 -0.80 1.85 21.59
CA ASP A 165 -1.61 0.62 21.49
C ASP A 165 -1.83 0.12 20.06
N LEU A 166 -1.54 0.95 19.06
CA LEU A 166 -1.53 0.55 17.66
C LEU A 166 -0.39 -0.43 17.33
N GLY A 167 0.71 -0.40 18.08
CA GLY A 167 1.67 -1.51 18.16
C GLY A 167 2.63 -1.70 16.98
N VAL A 168 2.83 -0.70 16.12
CA VAL A 168 3.81 -0.78 15.00
C VAL A 168 5.21 -0.39 15.46
N GLY A 169 5.34 0.59 16.36
CA GLY A 169 6.62 1.09 16.84
C GLY A 169 6.43 2.10 17.96
N ALA A 170 7.28 3.13 18.00
CA ALA A 170 6.99 4.28 18.84
C ALA A 170 5.66 4.93 18.38
N PRO A 171 4.94 5.66 19.24
CA PRO A 171 3.70 6.32 18.85
C PRO A 171 3.82 7.15 17.56
N SER A 172 4.94 7.83 17.35
CA SER A 172 5.19 8.57 16.12
C SER A 172 5.27 7.69 14.88
N ASP A 173 5.85 6.50 14.97
CA ASP A 173 5.91 5.53 13.86
C ASP A 173 4.50 5.01 13.53
N SER A 174 3.75 4.60 14.55
CA SER A 174 2.38 4.12 14.38
C SER A 174 1.48 5.18 13.74
N LEU A 175 1.54 6.43 14.22
CA LEU A 175 0.74 7.51 13.64
C LEU A 175 1.22 7.87 12.23
N ARG A 176 2.53 7.91 11.97
CA ARG A 176 3.08 8.19 10.63
C ARG A 176 2.61 7.20 9.57
N SER A 177 2.60 5.91 9.90
CA SER A 177 2.05 4.84 9.07
C SER A 177 0.54 4.99 8.84
N LEU A 178 -0.21 5.26 9.91
CA LEU A 178 -1.66 5.48 9.83
C LEU A 178 -2.00 6.65 8.91
N LEU A 179 -1.32 7.78 9.07
CA LEU A 179 -1.53 8.96 8.23
C LEU A 179 -1.15 8.69 6.77
N GLY A 180 -0.05 7.97 6.51
CA GLY A 180 0.33 7.57 5.14
C GLY A 180 -0.69 6.63 4.49
N THR A 181 -1.31 5.75 5.26
CA THR A 181 -2.42 4.90 4.79
C THR A 181 -3.66 5.73 4.46
N MET A 182 -4.03 6.67 5.34
CA MET A 182 -5.16 7.58 5.10
C MET A 182 -4.93 8.45 3.87
N LEU A 183 -3.69 8.91 3.65
CA LEU A 183 -3.31 9.77 2.53
C LEU A 183 -3.61 9.12 1.17
N GLN A 184 -3.50 7.81 1.05
CA GLN A 184 -3.75 7.08 -0.20
C GLN A 184 -5.22 7.18 -0.64
N SER A 185 -6.15 7.31 0.29
CA SER A 185 -7.59 7.41 -0.02
C SER A 185 -8.01 8.85 -0.32
N PRO A 186 -8.79 9.10 -1.40
CA PRO A 186 -9.35 10.42 -1.66
C PRO A 186 -10.30 10.89 -0.54
N THR A 187 -10.96 9.96 0.15
CA THR A 187 -11.92 10.28 1.21
C THR A 187 -11.25 10.40 2.58
N PHE A 188 -10.37 9.46 2.94
CA PHE A 188 -9.81 9.43 4.30
C PHE A 188 -8.69 10.43 4.51
N ARG A 189 -8.00 10.88 3.45
CA ARG A 189 -6.99 11.93 3.56
C ARG A 189 -7.55 13.20 4.20
N GLU A 190 -8.79 13.56 3.93
CA GLU A 190 -9.42 14.75 4.51
C GLU A 190 -9.57 14.64 6.04
N LEU A 191 -9.65 13.42 6.60
CA LEU A 191 -9.73 13.20 8.04
C LEU A 191 -8.37 13.35 8.76
N ILE A 192 -7.27 13.54 8.03
CA ILE A 192 -5.93 13.69 8.61
C ILE A 192 -5.83 14.97 9.47
N PRO A 193 -6.16 16.18 8.98
CA PRO A 193 -6.03 17.38 9.81
C PRO A 193 -6.87 17.38 11.09
N PRO A 194 -8.16 16.96 11.11
CA PRO A 194 -8.88 16.87 12.37
C PRO A 194 -8.26 15.84 13.32
N LEU A 195 -7.76 14.70 12.83
CA LEU A 195 -7.07 13.73 13.68
C LEU A 195 -5.81 14.34 14.32
N VAL A 196 -4.96 15.01 13.54
CA VAL A 196 -3.78 15.73 14.04
C VAL A 196 -4.18 16.80 15.06
N TYR A 197 -5.18 17.62 14.73
CA TYR A 197 -5.67 18.69 15.60
C TYR A 197 -6.12 18.17 16.98
N ARG A 198 -6.88 17.07 16.99
CA ARG A 198 -7.39 16.43 18.20
C ARG A 198 -6.28 15.80 19.03
N LEU A 199 -5.32 15.13 18.40
CA LEU A 199 -4.19 14.50 19.08
C LEU A 199 -3.24 15.54 19.70
N VAL A 200 -3.03 16.68 19.05
CA VAL A 200 -2.25 17.80 19.61
C VAL A 200 -2.90 18.36 20.87
N ARG A 201 -4.23 18.52 20.85
CA ARG A 201 -4.99 19.09 21.96
C ARG A 201 -5.18 18.12 23.12
N CYS A 202 -5.49 16.86 22.80
CA CYS A 202 -5.73 15.74 23.71
C CYS A 202 -6.55 16.09 24.97
N HIS A 203 -7.64 16.86 24.83
CA HIS A 203 -8.58 17.06 25.93
C HIS A 203 -9.50 15.84 26.10
N ALA A 204 -10.22 15.75 27.21
CA ALA A 204 -11.13 14.63 27.49
C ALA A 204 -12.10 14.33 26.34
N LYS A 205 -12.68 15.37 25.72
CA LYS A 205 -13.55 15.22 24.55
C LYS A 205 -12.83 14.72 23.29
N ASP A 206 -11.53 15.02 23.16
CA ASP A 206 -10.74 14.57 22.01
C ASP A 206 -10.41 13.08 22.13
N VAL A 207 -10.12 12.61 23.35
CA VAL A 207 -9.88 11.20 23.65
C VAL A 207 -11.05 10.34 23.17
N GLU A 208 -12.30 10.72 23.49
CA GLU A 208 -13.49 9.97 23.04
C GLU A 208 -13.63 9.93 21.50
N VAL A 209 -13.41 11.09 20.85
CA VAL A 209 -13.50 11.23 19.39
C VAL A 209 -12.41 10.41 18.69
N VAL A 210 -11.17 10.49 19.16
CA VAL A 210 -10.04 9.71 18.63
C VAL A 210 -10.27 8.23 18.89
N GLN A 211 -10.80 7.85 20.05
CA GLN A 211 -11.07 6.45 20.38
C GLN A 211 -12.11 5.86 19.42
N THR A 212 -13.19 6.61 19.17
CA THR A 212 -14.20 6.25 18.16
C THR A 212 -13.57 6.07 16.79
N PHE A 213 -12.69 6.98 16.37
CA PHE A 213 -11.97 6.86 15.10
C PHE A 213 -11.10 5.61 15.02
N LEU A 214 -10.29 5.33 16.03
CA LEU A 214 -9.42 4.15 16.06
C LEU A 214 -10.25 2.86 16.10
N ASP A 215 -11.33 2.80 16.87
CA ASP A 215 -12.24 1.66 16.89
C ASP A 215 -12.86 1.41 15.51
N LYS A 216 -13.35 2.46 14.87
CA LYS A 216 -13.99 2.38 13.55
C LYS A 216 -13.02 2.03 12.44
N TYR A 217 -12.03 2.89 12.23
CA TYR A 217 -11.14 2.85 11.08
C TYR A 217 -10.13 1.71 11.19
N VAL A 218 -9.53 1.53 12.37
CA VAL A 218 -8.46 0.55 12.56
C VAL A 218 -9.02 -0.82 12.96
N ARG A 219 -9.91 -0.88 13.95
CA ARG A 219 -10.27 -2.16 14.59
C ARG A 219 -11.47 -2.87 13.95
N GLU A 220 -12.57 -2.14 13.71
CA GLU A 220 -13.80 -2.66 13.12
C GLU A 220 -13.63 -2.88 11.61
N GLU A 221 -13.20 -1.85 10.89
CA GLU A 221 -13.12 -1.90 9.43
C GLU A 221 -11.77 -2.41 8.91
N GLY A 222 -10.76 -2.53 9.77
CA GLY A 222 -9.45 -3.04 9.38
C GLY A 222 -8.80 -2.22 8.26
N ARG A 223 -9.06 -0.91 8.15
CA ARG A 223 -8.52 -0.11 7.03
C ARG A 223 -7.03 0.18 7.14
N TRP A 224 -6.50 -0.01 8.34
CA TRP A 224 -5.09 -0.04 8.65
C TRP A 224 -4.76 -1.44 9.17
N SER A 225 -5.14 -2.47 8.41
CA SER A 225 -5.01 -3.85 8.86
C SER A 225 -3.59 -4.38 8.71
N VAL A 226 -2.96 -4.56 9.86
CA VAL A 226 -2.00 -5.64 10.16
C VAL A 226 -2.72 -7.02 10.26
N ARG A 227 -4.00 -7.11 9.86
CA ARG A 227 -4.81 -8.33 9.85
C ARG A 227 -4.98 -8.82 8.43
N GLY A 228 -4.62 -10.08 8.22
CA GLY A 228 -4.76 -10.74 6.93
C GLY A 228 -6.22 -10.75 6.45
N PRO A 229 -6.41 -10.84 5.13
CA PRO A 229 -7.71 -10.84 4.49
C PRO A 229 -8.56 -12.02 4.99
N GLY A 230 -9.89 -11.92 4.89
CA GLY A 230 -10.77 -13.09 5.03
C GLY A 230 -10.51 -14.10 3.91
N GLU A 231 -10.91 -15.36 4.12
CA GLU A 231 -10.64 -16.46 3.19
C GLU A 231 -11.05 -16.13 1.74
N ASP A 232 -12.22 -15.53 1.53
CA ASP A 232 -12.72 -15.19 0.18
C ASP A 232 -11.86 -14.14 -0.56
N SER A 233 -11.23 -13.21 0.16
CA SER A 233 -10.36 -12.19 -0.43
C SER A 233 -8.99 -12.71 -0.85
N THR A 234 -8.55 -13.87 -0.34
CA THR A 234 -7.28 -14.50 -0.73
C THR A 234 -7.32 -15.14 -2.12
N LEU A 235 -8.51 -15.45 -2.65
CA LEU A 235 -8.66 -16.11 -3.96
C LEU A 235 -8.34 -15.18 -5.15
N TYR A 236 -8.44 -13.86 -4.94
CA TYR A 236 -8.27 -12.86 -5.99
C TYR A 236 -6.94 -12.09 -5.89
N TYR A 237 -6.06 -12.49 -4.97
CA TYR A 237 -4.76 -11.87 -4.76
C TYR A 237 -3.67 -12.93 -4.68
N SER A 238 -2.59 -12.75 -5.45
CA SER A 238 -1.41 -13.61 -5.39
C SER A 238 -0.22 -12.81 -4.90
N GLU A 239 0.11 -13.00 -3.62
CA GLU A 239 1.31 -12.43 -3.01
C GLU A 239 2.58 -12.93 -3.70
N LEU A 240 2.59 -14.19 -4.15
CA LEU A 240 3.74 -14.78 -4.83
C LEU A 240 3.96 -14.14 -6.21
N LEU A 241 2.90 -13.92 -6.99
CA LEU A 241 3.01 -13.22 -8.27
C LEU A 241 3.43 -11.75 -8.08
N TYR A 242 2.85 -11.07 -7.08
CA TYR A 242 3.23 -9.71 -6.71
C TYR A 242 4.73 -9.63 -6.38
N GLY A 243 5.21 -10.48 -5.46
CA GLY A 243 6.62 -10.51 -5.07
C GLY A 243 7.54 -10.86 -6.24
N LEU A 244 7.16 -11.81 -7.09
CA LEU A 244 7.92 -12.18 -8.28
C LEU A 244 8.15 -10.98 -9.21
N ILE A 245 7.11 -10.20 -9.49
CA ILE A 245 7.19 -9.02 -10.36
C ILE A 245 7.96 -7.89 -9.68
N VAL A 246 7.58 -7.55 -8.45
CA VAL A 246 8.15 -6.41 -7.72
C VAL A 246 9.63 -6.60 -7.48
N TYR A 247 10.06 -7.76 -6.99
CA TYR A 247 11.46 -8.01 -6.69
C TYR A 247 12.31 -8.25 -7.93
N SER A 248 11.71 -8.58 -9.08
CA SER A 248 12.44 -8.68 -10.34
C SER A 248 12.63 -7.33 -11.03
N GLU A 249 11.59 -6.48 -11.12
CA GLU A 249 11.62 -5.27 -11.94
C GLU A 249 11.40 -3.94 -11.20
N MET A 250 10.86 -3.94 -9.99
CA MET A 250 10.40 -2.74 -9.27
C MET A 250 11.00 -2.60 -7.86
N TRP A 251 12.15 -3.21 -7.63
CA TRP A 251 12.91 -3.15 -6.38
C TRP A 251 14.35 -2.72 -6.65
N GLN A 252 14.98 -2.06 -5.69
CA GLN A 252 16.36 -1.64 -5.80
C GLN A 252 17.31 -2.82 -5.55
N HIS A 253 18.31 -2.97 -6.42
CA HIS A 253 19.33 -4.02 -6.33
C HIS A 253 20.74 -3.41 -6.36
N PRO A 254 21.66 -3.80 -5.45
CA PRO A 254 21.43 -4.62 -4.25
C PRO A 254 20.42 -3.96 -3.30
N THR A 255 19.71 -4.76 -2.49
CA THR A 255 18.66 -4.20 -1.63
C THR A 255 19.22 -3.21 -0.60
N PRO A 256 18.54 -2.08 -0.36
CA PRO A 256 18.75 -1.28 0.84
C PRO A 256 18.53 -2.11 2.10
N SER A 257 19.23 -1.76 3.18
CA SER A 257 19.01 -2.41 4.48
C SER A 257 17.69 -2.00 5.11
N TYR A 258 17.19 -2.82 6.04
CA TYR A 258 16.03 -2.48 6.85
C TYR A 258 16.19 -1.09 7.49
N GLN A 259 17.34 -0.86 8.13
CA GLN A 259 17.61 0.40 8.82
C GLN A 259 17.60 1.61 7.88
N ALA A 260 18.16 1.48 6.67
CA ALA A 260 18.18 2.59 5.71
C ALA A 260 16.76 2.98 5.25
N LEU A 261 15.90 1.99 4.98
CA LEU A 261 14.50 2.27 4.64
C LEU A 261 13.71 2.78 5.86
N PHE A 262 13.98 2.27 7.05
CA PHE A 262 13.35 2.73 8.28
C PHE A 262 13.73 4.18 8.63
N ASP A 263 14.97 4.57 8.39
CA ASP A 263 15.43 5.96 8.52
C ASP A 263 14.74 6.86 7.49
N SER A 264 14.59 6.39 6.24
CA SER A 264 13.83 7.11 5.20
C SER A 264 12.37 7.30 5.60
N PHE A 265 11.73 6.27 6.15
CA PHE A 265 10.37 6.35 6.70
C PHE A 265 10.28 7.43 7.79
N ARG A 266 11.19 7.43 8.76
CA ARG A 266 11.19 8.41 9.87
C ARG A 266 11.55 9.83 9.45
N GLN A 267 12.24 10.01 8.33
CA GLN A 267 12.49 11.34 7.75
C GLN A 267 11.24 11.93 7.08
N GLY A 268 10.27 11.09 6.70
CA GLY A 268 9.01 11.52 6.10
C GLY A 268 7.95 11.94 7.12
N ILE A 269 7.11 12.91 6.74
CA ILE A 269 5.97 13.34 7.58
C ILE A 269 4.87 12.26 7.67
N MET A 270 4.74 11.44 6.63
CA MET A 270 3.85 10.30 6.48
C MET A 270 4.63 9.20 5.76
N GLY A 271 4.29 7.93 5.98
CA GLY A 271 5.03 6.80 5.37
C GLY A 271 4.15 5.58 5.09
N GLY A 272 4.67 4.69 4.24
CA GLY A 272 4.04 3.45 3.79
C GLY A 272 4.75 2.17 4.27
N ASP A 273 5.66 2.28 5.23
CA ASP A 273 6.32 1.16 5.94
C ASP A 273 7.14 0.22 5.03
N THR A 274 7.78 0.78 4.00
CA THR A 274 8.52 0.00 2.99
C THR A 274 9.64 -0.84 3.60
N TYR A 275 10.22 -0.39 4.71
CA TYR A 275 11.26 -1.12 5.45
C TYR A 275 10.86 -2.55 5.83
N ALA A 276 9.56 -2.83 5.99
CA ALA A 276 9.08 -4.18 6.29
C ALA A 276 9.31 -5.15 5.12
N LEU A 277 9.32 -4.66 3.88
CA LEU A 277 9.45 -5.49 2.68
C LEU A 277 10.87 -6.07 2.48
N VAL A 278 11.88 -5.60 3.20
CA VAL A 278 13.26 -6.08 3.03
C VAL A 278 13.38 -7.56 3.40
N GLN A 279 12.74 -7.99 4.50
CA GLN A 279 12.75 -9.41 4.89
C GLN A 279 12.08 -10.26 3.81
N SER A 280 10.92 -9.83 3.33
CA SER A 280 10.19 -10.51 2.26
C SER A 280 11.02 -10.60 0.98
N TYR A 281 11.67 -9.50 0.55
CA TYR A 281 12.61 -9.52 -0.56
C TYR A 281 13.67 -10.61 -0.39
N CYS A 282 14.36 -10.62 0.75
CA CYS A 282 15.43 -11.57 1.03
C CYS A 282 14.95 -13.02 1.00
N THR A 283 13.78 -13.32 1.59
CA THR A 283 13.19 -14.66 1.58
C THR A 283 12.75 -15.09 0.17
N PHE A 284 12.11 -14.19 -0.58
CA PHE A 284 11.61 -14.48 -1.92
C PHE A 284 12.73 -14.74 -2.93
N THR A 285 13.74 -13.87 -2.95
CA THR A 285 14.78 -13.95 -3.97
C THR A 285 15.92 -14.88 -3.59
N GLY A 286 15.97 -15.36 -2.34
CA GLY A 286 17.12 -16.08 -1.80
C GLY A 286 18.41 -15.25 -1.87
N SER A 287 18.29 -13.91 -1.78
CA SER A 287 19.43 -13.00 -2.01
C SER A 287 20.52 -13.17 -0.94
N VAL A 288 21.76 -13.07 -1.37
CA VAL A 288 22.96 -13.04 -0.51
C VAL A 288 23.49 -11.62 -0.30
N ASP A 289 22.68 -10.60 -0.61
CA ASP A 289 22.98 -9.21 -0.30
C ASP A 289 23.31 -9.05 1.19
N ALA A 290 24.27 -8.17 1.52
CA ALA A 290 24.69 -7.96 2.92
C ALA A 290 23.52 -7.56 3.84
N ALA A 291 22.54 -6.83 3.30
CA ALA A 291 21.31 -6.43 3.98
C ALA A 291 20.40 -7.63 4.34
N CYS A 292 20.55 -8.78 3.68
CA CYS A 292 19.76 -9.97 4.00
C CYS A 292 20.31 -10.79 5.17
N ALA A 293 21.59 -10.60 5.52
CA ALA A 293 22.26 -11.37 6.57
C ALA A 293 21.63 -11.15 7.96
N GLU A 294 21.01 -10.00 8.21
CA GLU A 294 20.44 -9.67 9.52
C GLU A 294 19.21 -10.50 9.92
N PHE A 295 18.53 -11.12 8.95
CA PHE A 295 17.27 -11.83 9.17
C PHE A 295 17.42 -13.31 9.52
N ASN A 296 18.62 -13.89 9.38
CA ASN A 296 18.89 -15.32 9.63
C ASN A 296 17.85 -16.26 8.98
N LEU A 297 17.48 -15.99 7.73
CA LEU A 297 16.39 -16.67 7.04
C LEU A 297 16.77 -18.11 6.65
N PRO A 298 15.80 -19.03 6.61
CA PRO A 298 16.02 -20.34 5.99
C PRO A 298 16.42 -20.18 4.52
N PRO A 299 17.27 -21.07 3.97
CA PRO A 299 17.59 -21.06 2.55
C PRO A 299 16.32 -21.18 1.70
N SER A 300 16.20 -20.33 0.70
CA SER A 300 15.08 -20.30 -0.25
C SER A 300 15.64 -20.34 -1.66
N ALA A 301 14.96 -21.07 -2.56
CA ALA A 301 15.32 -21.04 -3.98
C ALA A 301 15.00 -19.65 -4.55
N PRO A 302 15.81 -19.11 -5.49
CA PRO A 302 15.55 -17.78 -6.04
C PRO A 302 14.22 -17.71 -6.81
N PHE A 303 13.22 -17.04 -6.25
CA PHE A 303 11.94 -16.78 -6.91
C PHE A 303 11.92 -15.40 -7.55
N ARG A 304 12.69 -15.27 -8.63
CA ARG A 304 12.83 -14.06 -9.45
C ARG A 304 13.06 -14.44 -10.90
N TYR A 305 12.81 -13.52 -11.82
CA TYR A 305 13.27 -13.62 -13.20
C TYR A 305 14.25 -12.49 -13.50
N GLU A 306 15.14 -12.72 -14.47
CA GLU A 306 16.02 -11.65 -14.94
C GLU A 306 15.22 -10.70 -15.85
N PRO A 307 15.27 -9.38 -15.62
CA PRO A 307 14.65 -8.43 -16.52
C PRO A 307 15.23 -8.53 -17.93
N ASP A 308 14.38 -8.39 -18.94
CA ASP A 308 14.78 -8.49 -20.34
C ASP A 308 15.16 -7.13 -20.95
N ILE A 309 15.34 -7.11 -22.28
CA ILE A 309 15.76 -5.92 -23.04
C ILE A 309 14.77 -4.74 -22.95
N PHE A 310 13.56 -4.95 -22.45
CA PHE A 310 12.53 -3.92 -22.35
C PHE A 310 12.53 -3.22 -20.98
N TRP A 311 13.19 -3.81 -19.98
CA TRP A 311 13.30 -3.23 -18.64
C TRP A 311 14.21 -1.99 -18.64
N ASN A 312 13.82 -0.96 -17.88
CA ASN A 312 14.50 0.32 -17.79
C ASN A 312 14.71 1.00 -19.16
N VAL A 313 13.76 0.81 -20.07
CA VAL A 313 13.70 1.46 -21.39
C VAL A 313 12.33 2.10 -21.55
N THR A 314 12.28 3.41 -21.80
CA THR A 314 11.00 4.09 -22.08
C THR A 314 10.45 3.68 -23.45
N ALA A 315 9.16 3.36 -23.51
CA ALA A 315 8.46 3.03 -24.75
C ALA A 315 8.44 4.19 -25.75
N THR A 316 8.43 3.85 -27.04
CA THR A 316 8.10 4.79 -28.11
C THR A 316 6.67 4.50 -28.57
N VAL A 317 5.83 5.54 -28.65
CA VAL A 317 4.47 5.39 -29.18
C VAL A 317 4.56 5.04 -30.67
N PRO A 318 3.95 3.92 -31.12
CA PRO A 318 3.94 3.55 -32.53
C PRO A 318 3.37 4.66 -33.43
N ALA A 319 3.87 4.78 -34.66
CA ALA A 319 3.52 5.90 -35.55
C ALA A 319 2.02 5.96 -35.93
N HIS A 320 1.33 4.82 -35.91
CA HIS A 320 -0.12 4.72 -36.18
C HIS A 320 -0.99 4.90 -34.92
N ALA A 321 -0.36 5.07 -33.75
CA ALA A 321 -1.04 5.14 -32.46
C ALA A 321 -0.76 6.47 -31.75
N SER A 322 -1.48 6.68 -30.65
CA SER A 322 -1.28 7.81 -29.73
C SER A 322 -1.30 7.35 -28.28
N ALA A 323 -0.75 8.16 -27.36
CA ALA A 323 -0.75 7.87 -25.94
C ALA A 323 -1.28 9.05 -25.11
N LEU A 324 -2.26 8.79 -24.26
CA LEU A 324 -2.77 9.72 -23.27
C LEU A 324 -2.27 9.31 -21.88
N LEU A 325 -1.48 10.17 -21.25
CA LEU A 325 -0.99 10.01 -19.89
C LEU A 325 -1.84 10.86 -18.95
N MET A 326 -2.20 10.31 -17.79
CA MET A 326 -3.00 10.99 -16.76
C MET A 326 -2.35 10.83 -15.39
N ALA A 327 -2.28 11.90 -14.60
CA ALA A 327 -1.61 11.84 -13.30
C ALA A 327 -2.24 12.76 -12.24
N GLY A 328 -2.35 12.26 -11.01
CA GLY A 328 -2.82 13.03 -9.86
C GLY A 328 -1.67 13.71 -9.11
N GLY A 329 -1.83 14.99 -8.75
CA GLY A 329 -0.81 15.74 -8.01
C GLY A 329 -0.73 15.39 -6.51
N LEU A 330 -1.75 14.71 -5.97
CA LEU A 330 -1.81 14.16 -4.61
C LEU A 330 -1.92 12.63 -4.63
N ASP A 331 -1.22 12.00 -5.56
CA ASP A 331 -1.09 10.56 -5.68
C ASP A 331 0.20 10.09 -4.98
N PRO A 332 0.13 9.50 -3.78
CA PRO A 332 1.31 9.01 -3.08
C PRO A 332 1.81 7.64 -3.59
N GLN A 333 1.04 6.97 -4.45
CA GLN A 333 1.35 5.63 -4.94
C GLN A 333 2.15 5.68 -6.25
N THR A 334 1.78 6.60 -7.12
CA THR A 334 2.52 6.91 -8.34
C THR A 334 2.70 8.41 -8.42
N GLU A 335 3.70 8.90 -7.69
CA GLU A 335 3.96 10.33 -7.56
C GLU A 335 4.12 10.99 -8.95
N ILE A 336 3.53 12.18 -9.11
CA ILE A 336 3.39 12.85 -10.41
C ILE A 336 4.71 13.07 -11.17
N ARG A 337 5.87 13.07 -10.49
CA ARG A 337 7.19 13.12 -11.14
C ARG A 337 7.41 11.95 -12.09
N TYR A 338 6.86 10.77 -11.78
CA TYR A 338 7.02 9.59 -12.63
C TYR A 338 6.26 9.77 -13.95
N ALA A 339 5.03 10.29 -13.91
CA ALA A 339 4.30 10.65 -15.13
C ALA A 339 5.02 11.72 -15.95
N ARG A 340 5.60 12.73 -15.29
CA ARG A 340 6.37 13.80 -15.95
C ARG A 340 7.66 13.26 -16.59
N ALA A 341 8.38 12.38 -15.91
CA ALA A 341 9.58 11.72 -16.42
C ALA A 341 9.24 10.84 -17.63
N GLN A 342 8.23 9.97 -17.50
CA GLN A 342 7.74 9.13 -18.59
C GLN A 342 7.35 9.97 -19.82
N TYR A 343 6.59 11.06 -19.62
CA TYR A 343 6.20 11.95 -20.71
C TYR A 343 7.40 12.62 -21.42
N ALA A 344 8.39 13.08 -20.64
CA ALA A 344 9.57 13.74 -21.16
C ALA A 344 10.43 12.78 -22.02
N ASP A 345 10.60 11.55 -21.54
CA ASP A 345 11.46 10.55 -22.18
C ASP A 345 10.77 9.84 -23.35
N MET A 346 9.46 9.60 -23.25
CA MET A 346 8.66 8.93 -24.29
C MET A 346 8.75 9.68 -25.63
N LYS A 347 8.69 8.94 -26.73
CA LYS A 347 8.71 9.48 -28.10
C LYS A 347 7.41 9.14 -28.82
N GLY A 348 7.12 9.84 -29.91
CA GLY A 348 5.87 9.70 -30.66
C GLY A 348 4.73 10.58 -30.15
N HIS A 349 3.52 10.37 -30.70
CA HIS A 349 2.33 11.18 -30.45
C HIS A 349 1.75 10.91 -29.05
N ARG A 350 1.94 11.86 -28.13
CA ARG A 350 1.52 11.71 -26.73
C ARG A 350 1.09 13.02 -26.09
N ARG A 351 0.23 12.95 -25.07
CA ARG A 351 -0.21 14.09 -24.25
C ARG A 351 -0.30 13.69 -22.79
N LEU A 352 0.17 14.53 -21.88
CA LEU A 352 0.00 14.38 -20.43
C LEU A 352 -1.10 15.34 -19.93
N ILE A 353 -2.03 14.84 -19.13
CA ILE A 353 -3.04 15.61 -18.41
C ILE A 353 -2.81 15.44 -16.91
N GLU A 354 -2.55 16.55 -16.23
CA GLU A 354 -2.34 16.58 -14.79
C GLU A 354 -3.60 17.05 -14.05
N PHE A 355 -3.90 16.36 -12.96
CA PHE A 355 -5.03 16.66 -12.07
C PHE A 355 -4.47 17.07 -10.70
N PRO A 356 -4.27 18.38 -10.42
CA PRO A 356 -3.39 18.85 -9.36
C PRO A 356 -3.70 18.32 -7.95
N GLN A 357 -4.98 18.10 -7.63
CA GLN A 357 -5.42 17.63 -6.31
C GLN A 357 -5.95 16.19 -6.32
N ALA A 358 -5.87 15.50 -7.45
CA ALA A 358 -6.40 14.14 -7.55
C ALA A 358 -5.53 13.14 -6.79
N ALA A 359 -6.19 12.12 -6.23
CA ALA A 359 -5.58 10.93 -5.65
C ALA A 359 -5.14 9.94 -6.74
N HIS A 360 -4.66 8.78 -6.30
CA HIS A 360 -4.38 7.65 -7.18
C HIS A 360 -5.56 7.25 -8.05
N CYS A 361 -5.28 6.92 -9.31
CA CYS A 361 -6.18 6.64 -10.41
C CYS A 361 -7.18 7.78 -10.64
N THR A 362 -6.84 8.69 -11.55
CA THR A 362 -7.61 9.92 -11.81
C THR A 362 -9.02 9.66 -12.33
N THR A 363 -9.26 8.52 -12.99
CA THR A 363 -10.62 8.09 -13.36
C THR A 363 -11.50 7.77 -12.15
N PHE A 364 -10.94 7.52 -10.97
CA PHE A 364 -11.69 7.27 -9.74
C PHE A 364 -11.69 8.48 -8.80
N SER A 365 -10.62 9.28 -8.81
CA SER A 365 -10.38 10.30 -7.79
C SER A 365 -10.80 11.72 -8.15
N THR A 366 -11.29 11.95 -9.38
CA THR A 366 -11.63 13.30 -9.90
C THR A 366 -13.14 13.55 -9.94
N HIS A 367 -13.82 13.34 -8.82
CA HIS A 367 -15.26 13.59 -8.71
C HIS A 367 -15.61 15.03 -9.05
N ARG A 368 -16.72 15.22 -9.77
CA ARG A 368 -17.17 16.52 -10.27
C ARG A 368 -18.30 17.08 -9.42
N THR A 369 -18.33 18.40 -9.27
CA THR A 369 -19.38 19.15 -8.55
C THR A 369 -20.77 18.94 -9.15
N THR A 370 -20.86 18.71 -10.46
CA THR A 370 -22.12 18.41 -11.16
C THR A 370 -22.62 16.98 -10.96
N GLY A 371 -21.86 16.12 -10.26
CA GLY A 371 -22.11 14.68 -10.19
C GLY A 371 -21.87 13.95 -11.53
N GLY A 372 -22.27 12.67 -11.56
CA GLY A 372 -22.07 11.77 -12.70
C GLY A 372 -20.64 11.21 -12.78
N ASN A 373 -20.17 10.94 -14.00
CA ASN A 373 -18.82 10.44 -14.23
C ASN A 373 -17.76 11.45 -13.75
N THR A 374 -16.64 10.92 -13.26
CA THR A 374 -15.45 11.70 -12.89
C THR A 374 -14.88 12.43 -14.10
N CYS A 375 -14.06 13.47 -13.86
CA CYS A 375 -13.41 14.19 -14.95
C CYS A 375 -12.41 13.29 -15.69
N GLY A 376 -11.69 12.42 -14.99
CA GLY A 376 -10.77 11.45 -15.60
C GLY A 376 -11.48 10.50 -16.57
N VAL A 377 -12.67 10.00 -16.22
CA VAL A 377 -13.49 9.19 -17.15
C VAL A 377 -13.94 10.00 -18.36
N LYS A 378 -14.32 11.27 -18.19
CA LYS A 378 -14.68 12.14 -19.33
C LYS A 378 -13.51 12.37 -20.28
N VAL A 379 -12.34 12.68 -19.73
CA VAL A 379 -11.09 12.84 -20.47
C VAL A 379 -10.78 11.58 -21.27
N LEU A 380 -10.77 10.41 -20.62
CA LEU A 380 -10.56 9.12 -21.28
C LEU A 380 -11.60 8.85 -22.37
N ALA A 381 -12.89 9.06 -22.08
CA ALA A 381 -13.95 8.83 -23.05
C ALA A 381 -13.82 9.75 -24.26
N SER A 382 -13.48 11.02 -24.07
CA SER A 382 -13.28 11.97 -25.17
C SER A 382 -12.13 11.58 -26.10
N TYR A 383 -11.06 11.01 -25.55
CA TYR A 383 -9.93 10.47 -26.31
C TYR A 383 -10.36 9.30 -27.20
N VAL A 384 -11.10 8.34 -26.64
CA VAL A 384 -11.62 7.18 -27.38
C VAL A 384 -12.63 7.62 -28.45
N LEU A 385 -13.58 8.50 -28.09
CA LEU A 385 -14.60 9.02 -29.00
C LEU A 385 -14.01 9.87 -30.14
N SER A 386 -12.83 10.45 -29.92
CA SER A 386 -12.09 11.20 -30.93
C SER A 386 -11.08 10.34 -31.68
N SER A 387 -11.21 9.01 -31.65
CA SER A 387 -10.33 8.08 -32.34
C SER A 387 -8.83 8.29 -32.03
N GLY A 388 -8.50 8.65 -30.78
CA GLY A 388 -7.13 8.89 -30.36
C GLY A 388 -6.56 10.27 -30.70
N VAL A 389 -7.36 11.19 -31.26
CA VAL A 389 -6.87 12.54 -31.59
C VAL A 389 -6.64 13.34 -30.31
N LEU A 390 -5.37 13.47 -29.91
CA LEU A 390 -4.95 14.09 -28.65
C LEU A 390 -5.38 15.54 -28.49
N ASP A 391 -5.43 16.31 -29.58
CA ASP A 391 -5.87 17.72 -29.57
C ASP A 391 -7.39 17.87 -29.37
N ALA A 392 -8.15 16.81 -29.64
CA ALA A 392 -9.60 16.77 -29.46
C ALA A 392 -10.03 16.28 -28.07
N VAL A 393 -9.07 15.87 -27.22
CA VAL A 393 -9.36 15.43 -25.84
C VAL A 393 -9.95 16.59 -25.05
N ASP A 394 -11.15 16.36 -24.54
CA ASP A 394 -11.95 17.32 -23.79
C ASP A 394 -11.47 17.40 -22.34
N THR A 395 -10.89 18.54 -21.98
CA THR A 395 -10.44 18.86 -20.63
C THR A 395 -11.31 19.92 -19.94
N SER A 396 -12.49 20.23 -20.48
CA SER A 396 -13.39 21.26 -19.93
C SER A 396 -13.89 20.93 -18.52
N CYS A 397 -13.86 19.65 -18.12
CA CYS A 397 -14.28 19.23 -16.79
C CYS A 397 -13.27 19.51 -15.68
N LEU A 398 -12.04 19.95 -15.98
CA LEU A 398 -10.99 20.13 -14.98
C LEU A 398 -11.38 21.15 -13.90
N ASP A 399 -12.05 22.23 -14.30
CA ASP A 399 -12.52 23.29 -13.38
C ASP A 399 -13.74 22.87 -12.55
N GLU A 400 -14.35 21.72 -12.86
CA GLU A 400 -15.52 21.20 -12.17
C GLU A 400 -15.16 20.15 -11.11
N ILE A 401 -13.89 19.77 -11.00
CA ILE A 401 -13.41 18.79 -10.02
C ILE A 401 -13.62 19.35 -8.62
N ILE A 402 -14.17 18.53 -7.73
CA ILE A 402 -14.32 18.86 -6.32
C ILE A 402 -12.91 19.00 -5.72
N PRO A 403 -12.51 20.18 -5.22
CA PRO A 403 -11.22 20.33 -4.57
C PRO A 403 -11.22 19.59 -3.23
N VAL A 404 -10.03 19.29 -2.73
CA VAL A 404 -9.85 18.84 -1.35
C VAL A 404 -10.43 19.91 -0.42
N ARG A 405 -11.33 19.51 0.47
CA ARG A 405 -12.00 20.42 1.41
C ARG A 405 -11.85 19.95 2.85
N PHE A 406 -11.64 20.91 3.74
CA PHE A 406 -11.43 20.63 5.16
C PHE A 406 -12.62 21.07 6.03
N ASP A 407 -13.55 21.85 5.50
CA ASP A 407 -14.78 22.28 6.16
C ASP A 407 -15.92 21.24 6.06
N SER A 408 -15.84 20.35 5.07
CA SER A 408 -16.79 19.25 4.82
C SER A 408 -16.06 17.90 4.76
N VAL A 409 -15.28 17.60 5.80
CA VAL A 409 -14.35 16.48 5.84
C VAL A 409 -14.97 15.12 5.46
N GLY A 410 -14.45 14.52 4.39
CA GLY A 410 -14.86 13.21 3.86
C GLY A 410 -16.19 13.21 3.10
N GLY A 411 -16.92 14.34 3.07
CA GLY A 411 -18.28 14.43 2.54
C GLY A 411 -19.27 13.49 3.22
N ASN A 412 -20.53 13.45 2.75
CA ASN A 412 -21.52 12.37 2.99
C ASN A 412 -21.62 11.79 4.42
N GLY A 413 -21.38 12.58 5.47
CA GLY A 413 -21.45 12.13 6.87
C GLY A 413 -20.25 11.32 7.37
N TYR A 414 -19.11 11.29 6.65
CA TYR A 414 -17.91 10.55 7.06
C TYR A 414 -17.36 11.02 8.40
N ALA A 415 -17.33 12.32 8.67
CA ALA A 415 -16.97 12.83 9.99
C ALA A 415 -17.82 12.17 11.09
N ALA A 416 -19.14 12.12 10.93
CA ALA A 416 -20.02 11.47 11.91
C ALA A 416 -19.80 9.95 11.99
N ALA A 417 -19.54 9.29 10.86
CA ALA A 417 -19.33 7.85 10.80
C ALA A 417 -18.04 7.39 11.50
N TYR A 418 -16.96 8.18 11.41
CA TYR A 418 -15.64 7.80 11.94
C TYR A 418 -15.29 8.51 13.24
N PHE A 419 -15.65 9.78 13.42
CA PHE A 419 -15.38 10.54 14.65
C PHE A 419 -16.55 10.53 15.64
N GLY A 420 -17.73 10.01 15.26
CA GLY A 420 -18.93 10.05 16.09
C GLY A 420 -19.55 11.45 16.24
N THR A 421 -19.12 12.40 15.41
CA THR A 421 -19.58 13.80 15.39
C THR A 421 -19.52 14.38 13.98
N ALA A 422 -20.49 15.24 13.63
CA ALA A 422 -20.46 15.95 12.35
C ALA A 422 -19.35 17.01 12.27
N ASP A 423 -18.98 17.62 13.40
CA ASP A 423 -17.81 18.51 13.49
C ASP A 423 -16.58 17.71 13.94
N ALA A 424 -15.75 17.33 12.97
CA ALA A 424 -14.54 16.54 13.20
C ALA A 424 -13.49 17.28 14.05
N PHE A 425 -13.43 18.62 14.00
CA PHE A 425 -12.40 19.40 14.68
C PHE A 425 -12.77 19.78 16.11
N ASP A 426 -14.01 20.19 16.38
CA ASP A 426 -14.40 20.68 17.71
C ASP A 426 -15.60 20.00 18.36
N GLY A 427 -16.39 19.25 17.57
CA GLY A 427 -17.56 18.53 18.05
C GLY A 427 -17.25 17.47 19.11
N GLU A 428 -18.31 17.02 19.78
CA GLU A 428 -18.27 16.03 20.83
C GLU A 428 -18.99 14.77 20.36
N THR A 429 -18.55 13.60 20.85
CA THR A 429 -19.23 12.36 20.49
C THR A 429 -20.67 12.43 20.98
N SER A 430 -21.63 12.15 20.11
CA SER A 430 -23.00 11.93 20.59
C SER A 430 -23.05 10.54 21.21
N HIS A 431 -22.69 10.41 22.48
CA HIS A 431 -22.66 9.16 23.26
C HIS A 431 -23.99 8.35 23.23
N TYR A 432 -25.07 8.91 22.67
CA TYR A 432 -26.43 8.38 22.64
C TYR A 432 -26.91 7.74 21.33
N THR A 433 -26.20 7.86 20.20
CA THR A 433 -26.62 7.23 18.93
C THR A 433 -25.89 5.92 18.64
N TYR A 434 -24.68 5.73 19.16
CA TYR A 434 -23.85 4.55 18.88
C TYR A 434 -24.45 3.26 19.49
N VAL A 435 -24.83 3.28 20.77
CA VAL A 435 -25.44 2.10 21.44
C VAL A 435 -26.80 1.75 20.82
N GLN A 436 -27.57 2.73 20.33
CA GLN A 436 -28.87 2.48 19.71
C GLN A 436 -28.79 2.11 18.21
N GLN A 437 -27.83 2.61 17.45
CA GLN A 437 -27.66 2.21 16.04
C GLN A 437 -27.01 0.82 15.91
N ALA A 438 -26.08 0.46 16.80
CA ALA A 438 -25.57 -0.91 16.89
C ALA A 438 -26.67 -1.89 17.31
N ALA A 439 -27.53 -1.50 18.27
CA ALA A 439 -28.69 -2.30 18.67
C ALA A 439 -29.79 -2.36 17.60
N LYS A 440 -29.97 -1.33 16.76
CA LYS A 440 -30.95 -1.32 15.66
C LYS A 440 -30.45 -2.01 14.38
N LYS A 441 -29.15 -2.01 14.07
CA LYS A 441 -28.59 -2.77 12.94
C LYS A 441 -28.66 -4.29 13.13
N GLY A 442 -28.89 -4.76 14.36
CA GLY A 442 -29.28 -6.15 14.63
C GLY A 442 -30.69 -6.52 14.12
N LEU A 443 -31.51 -5.55 13.68
CA LEU A 443 -32.86 -5.77 13.19
C LEU A 443 -33.13 -4.91 11.93
N HIS A 444 -32.81 -5.46 10.76
CA HIS A 444 -33.19 -4.97 9.43
C HIS A 444 -32.75 -3.54 9.04
N GLY A 445 -31.60 -3.43 8.38
CA GLY A 445 -31.22 -2.23 7.65
C GLY A 445 -30.08 -2.50 6.67
N THR A 446 -30.41 -2.96 5.48
CA THR A 446 -29.52 -2.99 4.32
C THR A 446 -29.06 -1.56 4.01
N ILE A 447 -27.78 -1.28 4.21
CA ILE A 447 -27.12 -0.15 3.53
C ILE A 447 -27.18 -0.49 2.03
N PRO A 448 -27.59 0.43 1.15
CA PRO A 448 -27.59 0.16 -0.28
C PRO A 448 -26.18 -0.23 -0.70
N GLN A 449 -26.03 -1.46 -1.21
CA GLN A 449 -24.85 -1.89 -1.94
C GLN A 449 -24.73 -1.01 -3.18
N SER A 450 -23.91 0.03 -3.09
CA SER A 450 -23.19 0.57 -4.24
C SER A 450 -21.70 0.35 -3.99
N THR A 451 -21.34 -0.92 -3.78
CA THR A 451 -20.01 -1.41 -3.38
C THR A 451 -19.11 -1.75 -4.55
N GLU A 452 -19.35 -1.18 -5.74
CA GLU A 452 -18.53 -1.50 -6.91
C GLU A 452 -17.32 -0.55 -7.10
N TRP A 453 -17.29 0.62 -6.46
CA TRP A 453 -16.29 1.66 -6.76
C TRP A 453 -15.12 1.78 -5.75
N VAL A 454 -15.27 1.27 -4.53
CA VAL A 454 -14.21 1.28 -3.50
C VAL A 454 -13.20 0.14 -3.71
N VAL A 455 -13.57 -0.85 -4.53
CA VAL A 455 -12.91 -2.14 -4.64
C VAL A 455 -11.60 -2.03 -5.44
N ALA A 456 -11.54 -1.24 -6.52
CA ALA A 456 -10.35 -1.17 -7.38
C ALA A 456 -9.15 -0.41 -6.75
N VAL A 457 -9.39 0.74 -6.11
CA VAL A 457 -8.33 1.48 -5.39
C VAL A 457 -7.97 0.76 -4.09
N GLY A 458 -8.95 0.11 -3.46
CA GLY A 458 -8.75 -0.73 -2.28
C GLY A 458 -7.78 -1.89 -2.52
N PHE A 459 -7.81 -2.56 -3.67
CA PHE A 459 -6.98 -3.76 -3.91
C PHE A 459 -5.48 -3.50 -3.98
N LEU A 460 -5.02 -2.37 -4.54
CA LEU A 460 -3.58 -2.05 -4.61
C LEU A 460 -3.04 -1.56 -3.27
N SER A 461 -3.78 -0.68 -2.58
CA SER A 461 -3.46 -0.31 -1.21
C SER A 461 -3.56 -1.52 -0.26
N ALA A 462 -4.52 -2.42 -0.44
CA ALA A 462 -4.65 -3.64 0.34
C ALA A 462 -3.52 -4.62 0.04
N ALA A 463 -3.03 -4.75 -1.20
CA ALA A 463 -1.89 -5.61 -1.52
C ALA A 463 -0.60 -5.16 -0.82
N VAL A 464 -0.28 -3.86 -0.89
CA VAL A 464 0.89 -3.29 -0.20
C VAL A 464 0.69 -3.35 1.31
N VAL A 465 -0.48 -2.95 1.82
CA VAL A 465 -0.82 -3.03 3.25
C VAL A 465 -0.81 -4.48 3.75
N MET A 466 -1.19 -5.48 2.93
CA MET A 466 -1.14 -6.91 3.29
C MET A 466 0.29 -7.45 3.30
N ALA A 467 1.11 -7.13 2.29
CA ALA A 467 2.53 -7.49 2.28
C ALA A 467 3.28 -6.85 3.47
N VAL A 468 3.01 -5.57 3.74
CA VAL A 468 3.52 -4.84 4.90
C VAL A 468 2.97 -5.43 6.20
N ALA A 469 1.69 -5.77 6.30
CA ALA A 469 1.07 -6.36 7.49
C ALA A 469 1.71 -7.69 7.90
N VAL A 470 1.93 -8.57 6.92
CA VAL A 470 2.61 -9.87 7.13
C VAL A 470 4.05 -9.63 7.57
N ALA A 471 4.76 -8.72 6.90
CA ALA A 471 6.14 -8.40 7.23
C ALA A 471 6.32 -7.65 8.57
N VAL A 472 5.38 -6.79 8.96
CA VAL A 472 5.33 -6.10 10.26
C VAL A 472 5.09 -7.11 11.39
N ARG A 473 4.23 -8.12 11.19
CA ARG A 473 4.08 -9.19 12.19
C ARG A 473 5.39 -9.95 12.43
N SER A 474 6.10 -10.30 11.36
CA SER A 474 7.39 -11.00 11.43
C SER A 474 8.47 -10.14 12.09
N SER A 475 8.57 -8.86 11.74
CA SER A 475 9.55 -7.93 12.30
C SER A 475 9.24 -7.48 13.74
N VAL A 476 7.96 -7.31 14.12
CA VAL A 476 7.55 -7.07 15.52
C VAL A 476 7.81 -8.32 16.37
N HIS A 477 7.62 -9.52 15.84
CA HIS A 477 7.99 -10.76 16.51
C HIS A 477 9.51 -10.82 16.75
N LEU A 478 10.31 -10.55 15.72
CA LEU A 478 11.78 -10.49 15.81
C LEU A 478 12.26 -9.39 16.77
N ARG A 479 11.64 -8.21 16.76
CA ARG A 479 11.97 -7.11 17.68
C ARG A 479 11.61 -7.44 19.13
N ARG A 480 10.46 -8.09 19.36
CA ARG A 480 10.09 -8.60 20.70
C ARG A 480 11.04 -9.69 21.17
N LEU A 481 11.45 -10.61 20.29
CA LEU A 481 12.46 -11.63 20.60
C LEU A 481 13.82 -11.01 20.91
N ARG A 482 14.25 -10.01 20.13
CA ARG A 482 15.51 -9.29 20.35
C ARG A 482 15.51 -8.53 21.67
N ILE A 483 14.44 -7.79 21.98
CA ILE A 483 14.29 -7.10 23.27
C ILE A 483 14.25 -8.11 24.42
N LYS A 484 13.62 -9.26 24.24
CA LYS A 484 13.57 -10.33 25.24
C LYS A 484 14.94 -10.96 25.46
N CYS A 485 15.71 -11.23 24.39
CA CYS A 485 17.09 -11.71 24.48
C CYS A 485 18.04 -10.66 25.10
N GLU A 486 17.86 -9.37 24.78
CA GLU A 486 18.63 -8.26 25.38
C GLU A 486 18.28 -8.06 26.86
N ALA A 487 17.04 -8.34 27.27
CA ALA A 487 16.62 -8.35 28.67
C ALA A 487 17.13 -9.59 29.44
N GLU A 488 17.13 -10.77 28.81
CA GLU A 488 17.66 -12.01 29.39
C GLU A 488 19.18 -11.98 29.53
N THR A 489 19.90 -11.41 28.57
CA THR A 489 21.37 -11.20 28.65
C THR A 489 21.77 -10.13 29.65
N ARG A 490 20.90 -9.16 29.98
CA ARG A 490 21.10 -8.24 31.12
C ARG A 490 20.80 -8.86 32.48
N SER A 491 20.09 -9.99 32.52
CA SER A 491 19.67 -10.64 33.77
C SER A 491 20.64 -11.72 34.28
N THR A 492 21.67 -12.08 33.51
CA THR A 492 22.62 -13.12 33.92
C THR A 492 23.99 -12.50 34.26
N ASP A 493 24.22 -12.25 35.55
CA ASP A 493 25.56 -12.05 36.10
C ASP A 493 26.23 -13.44 36.28
N PRO A 494 27.52 -13.60 35.92
CA PRO A 494 28.16 -14.91 35.86
C PRO A 494 28.76 -15.28 37.22
N ALA A 495 28.18 -16.27 37.90
CA ALA A 495 28.84 -16.90 39.04
C ALA A 495 28.59 -18.41 39.11
N VAL A 496 29.69 -19.13 38.86
CA VAL A 496 30.03 -20.49 39.33
C VAL A 496 29.37 -21.66 38.62
N PHE A 497 30.12 -22.18 37.64
CA PHE A 497 30.06 -23.54 37.12
C PHE A 497 30.82 -24.48 38.09
N MET A 498 30.27 -25.65 38.40
CA MET A 498 30.99 -26.95 38.48
C MET A 498 29.98 -28.13 38.60
N PRO A 499 30.36 -29.37 38.18
CA PRO A 499 29.47 -30.35 37.56
C PRO A 499 29.36 -31.68 38.33
N GLY A 500 28.40 -32.53 37.96
CA GLY A 500 28.30 -33.93 38.43
C GLY A 500 27.04 -34.61 37.84
N ILE A 501 27.14 -35.34 36.72
CA ILE A 501 27.37 -36.80 36.61
C ILE A 501 26.08 -37.65 36.76
N ALA A 502 25.83 -38.41 35.69
CA ALA A 502 25.18 -39.72 35.57
C ALA A 502 23.63 -39.85 35.45
N HIS A 503 23.23 -40.28 34.24
CA HIS A 503 22.21 -41.29 33.93
C HIS A 503 22.23 -42.47 34.94
N ASP A 504 21.18 -43.21 35.26
CA ASP A 504 20.21 -43.91 34.39
C ASP A 504 19.15 -44.62 35.27
N LEU A 505 18.20 -45.30 34.61
CA LEU A 505 17.28 -46.36 35.08
C LEU A 505 15.91 -45.89 35.63
N THR A 506 14.75 -46.45 35.27
CA THR A 506 14.30 -47.52 34.35
C THR A 506 12.76 -47.57 34.46
N ASP A 507 12.10 -48.10 33.42
CA ASP A 507 10.89 -48.96 33.46
C ASP A 507 9.52 -48.32 33.83
N ASP A 508 8.40 -48.63 33.17
CA ASP A 508 8.15 -49.45 31.99
C ASP A 508 6.67 -49.32 31.54
N GLU A 509 6.42 -49.85 30.35
CA GLU A 509 5.19 -50.51 29.88
C GLU A 509 3.99 -49.74 29.24
N ASP A 510 4.02 -49.77 27.89
CA ASP A 510 3.19 -50.70 27.05
C ASP A 510 2.00 -50.13 26.25
N ARG A 511 2.20 -49.91 24.93
CA ARG A 511 1.57 -50.74 23.87
C ARG A 511 2.05 -50.42 22.44
N THR A 512 2.07 -51.49 21.65
CA THR A 512 2.74 -51.78 20.36
C THR A 512 1.95 -51.40 19.08
N PRO A 513 2.51 -51.60 17.85
CA PRO A 513 2.38 -50.71 16.69
C PRO A 513 1.56 -51.28 15.51
N GLY A 514 1.30 -50.44 14.49
CA GLY A 514 0.80 -50.86 13.17
C GLY A 514 1.40 -50.04 12.02
N THR A 515 2.04 -50.75 11.09
CA THR A 515 2.73 -50.31 9.85
C THR A 515 1.78 -49.90 8.71
N PRO A 516 2.28 -49.27 7.62
CA PRO A 516 1.53 -48.43 6.69
C PRO A 516 1.01 -49.18 5.45
N PRO A 517 0.14 -48.56 4.62
CA PRO A 517 0.01 -48.93 3.23
C PRO A 517 0.67 -47.92 2.28
N ASP A 518 1.47 -48.47 1.36
CA ASP A 518 2.09 -47.86 0.18
C ASP A 518 1.09 -47.72 -1.00
N PRO A 519 1.49 -47.07 -2.13
CA PRO A 519 0.60 -46.26 -2.96
C PRO A 519 -0.11 -47.02 -4.08
N VAL A 520 -1.18 -46.43 -4.62
CA VAL A 520 -1.76 -46.83 -5.92
C VAL A 520 -1.86 -45.61 -6.83
N VAL A 521 -1.13 -45.73 -7.94
CA VAL A 521 -1.22 -44.97 -9.18
C VAL A 521 -2.47 -45.38 -9.96
N VAL A 522 -3.31 -44.44 -10.37
CA VAL A 522 -3.69 -44.12 -11.76
C VAL A 522 -4.07 -42.65 -11.81
#